data_AF-A0A2V5RB94-F1
#
_entry.id   AF-A0A2V5RB94-F1
#
_cell.length_a   1.000
_cell.length_b   1.000
_cell.length_c   1.000
_cell.angle_alpha   90.00
_cell.angle_beta   90.00
_cell.angle_gamma   90.00
#
_symmetry.space_group_name_H-M   'P 1'
#
loop_
_entity.id
_entity.type
_entity.pdbx_description
1 polymer ?
#
loop_
_entity_poly.entity_id
_entity_poly.type
_entity_poly.pdbx_seq_one_letter_code
_entity_poly.pdbx_strand_id
1 'polypeptide(L)'
;YYQNGRVEYEAPHVSGKAAALRLDSLLDRLADNRYEPLREVVLKMLALSVWRERPDVKKIRATFGSVNLPSVSDFEHGKGESFQPMFSYDFSLRDEEKR
;
A
#
# COMPACT_ATOMS: atom_id res chain seq x y z
N TYR A 1 10.45 -5.25 -4.70
CA TYR A 1 11.69 -4.83 -5.38
C TYR A 1 12.28 -6.03 -6.09
N TYR A 2 12.57 -5.91 -7.38
CA TYR A 2 13.28 -6.94 -8.15
C TYR A 2 14.80 -6.71 -8.10
N GLN A 3 15.62 -7.71 -8.45
CA GLN A 3 17.09 -7.60 -8.44
C GLN A 3 17.64 -6.47 -9.34
N ASN A 4 16.85 -6.02 -10.31
CA ASN A 4 17.18 -4.90 -11.21
C ASN A 4 16.67 -3.53 -10.68
N GLY A 5 16.21 -3.44 -9.44
CA GLY A 5 15.68 -2.20 -8.87
C GLY A 5 14.29 -1.80 -9.37
N ARG A 6 13.64 -2.61 -10.22
CA ARG A 6 12.27 -2.36 -10.66
C ARG A 6 11.31 -2.45 -9.48
N VAL A 7 10.38 -1.49 -9.43
CA VAL A 7 9.26 -1.45 -8.50
C VAL A 7 8.00 -1.62 -9.34
N GLU A 8 7.19 -2.61 -9.01
CA GLU A 8 5.85 -2.75 -9.54
C GLU A 8 4.85 -2.39 -8.45
N TYR A 9 3.85 -1.61 -8.85
CA TYR A 9 2.73 -1.25 -8.00
C TYR A 9 1.57 -2.15 -8.39
N GLU A 10 1.11 -2.94 -7.44
CA GLU A 10 -0.06 -3.80 -7.60
C GLU A 10 -1.14 -3.28 -6.64
N ALA A 11 -2.29 -2.92 -7.20
CA ALA A 11 -3.44 -2.56 -6.39
C ALA A 11 -4.02 -3.82 -5.73
N PRO A 12 -4.58 -3.72 -4.51
CA PRO A 12 -5.21 -4.87 -3.87
C PRO A 12 -6.31 -5.45 -4.77
N HIS A 13 -6.31 -6.77 -4.94
CA HIS A 13 -7.42 -7.46 -5.60
C HIS A 13 -8.68 -7.35 -4.72
N VAL A 14 -9.71 -6.67 -5.23
CA VAL A 14 -11.00 -6.49 -4.55
C VAL A 14 -12.12 -7.17 -5.32
N SER A 15 -13.14 -7.66 -4.61
CA SER A 15 -14.26 -8.44 -5.19
C SER A 15 -15.20 -7.65 -6.10
N GLY A 16 -14.99 -6.33 -6.26
CA GLY A 16 -15.75 -5.49 -7.20
C GLY A 16 -15.66 -3.99 -6.88
N LYS A 17 -16.27 -3.15 -7.72
CA LYS A 17 -16.20 -1.68 -7.62
C LYS A 17 -16.69 -1.13 -6.27
N ALA A 18 -17.76 -1.68 -5.72
CA ALA A 18 -18.26 -1.25 -4.41
C ALA A 18 -17.35 -1.69 -3.25
N ALA A 19 -16.60 -2.79 -3.40
CA ALA A 19 -15.59 -3.19 -2.43
C ALA A 19 -14.38 -2.26 -2.52
N ALA A 20 -13.99 -1.85 -3.73
CA ALA A 20 -12.95 -0.83 -3.97
C ALA A 20 -13.27 0.47 -3.23
N LEU A 21 -14.46 1.06 -3.47
CA LEU A 21 -14.86 2.32 -2.83
C LEU A 21 -14.88 2.25 -1.30
N ARG A 22 -15.29 1.10 -0.73
CA ARG A 22 -15.27 0.90 0.73
C ARG A 22 -13.85 0.81 1.26
N LEU A 23 -12.95 0.16 0.51
CA LEU A 23 -11.54 0.09 0.85
C LEU A 23 -10.90 1.49 0.79
N ASP A 24 -11.13 2.24 -0.28
CA ASP A 24 -10.61 3.61 -0.43
C ASP A 24 -11.08 4.52 0.71
N SER A 25 -12.39 4.48 1.01
CA SER A 25 -12.98 5.25 2.12
C SER A 25 -12.40 4.86 3.49
N LEU A 26 -12.04 3.59 3.67
CA LEU A 26 -11.37 3.11 4.89
C LEU A 26 -9.94 3.64 4.94
N LEU A 27 -9.19 3.55 3.84
CA LEU A 27 -7.82 4.04 3.75
C LEU A 27 -7.77 5.54 4.04
N ASP A 28 -8.66 6.35 3.47
CA ASP A 28 -8.75 7.79 3.73
C ASP A 28 -8.90 8.10 5.24
N ARG A 29 -9.72 7.32 5.95
CA ARG A 29 -9.87 7.48 7.41
C ARG A 29 -8.62 7.06 8.17
N LEU A 30 -7.94 6.02 7.71
CA LEU A 30 -6.71 5.56 8.34
C LEU A 30 -5.58 6.58 8.22
N ALA A 31 -5.61 7.50 7.25
CA ALA A 31 -4.62 8.58 7.14
C ALA A 31 -4.58 9.51 8.37
N ASP A 32 -5.67 9.60 9.11
CA ASP A 32 -5.76 10.41 10.34
C ASP A 32 -4.98 9.74 11.49
N ASN A 33 -4.18 10.54 12.22
CA ASN A 33 -3.34 10.09 13.34
C ASN A 33 -4.15 9.40 14.46
N ARG A 34 -5.43 9.73 14.62
CA ARG A 34 -6.30 9.11 15.64
C ARG A 34 -6.49 7.59 15.43
N TYR A 35 -6.23 7.10 14.22
CA TYR A 35 -6.39 5.69 13.87
C TYR A 35 -5.06 4.94 13.71
N GLU A 36 -3.94 5.49 14.19
CA GLU A 36 -2.63 4.88 14.03
C GLU A 36 -2.56 3.38 14.47
N PRO A 37 -3.08 2.96 15.64
CA PRO A 37 -3.07 1.54 16.01
C PRO A 37 -3.92 0.67 15.08
N LEU A 38 -5.03 1.20 14.58
CA LEU A 38 -5.92 0.50 13.66
C LEU A 38 -5.30 0.38 12.27
N ARG A 39 -4.56 1.41 11.83
CA ARG A 39 -3.85 1.44 10.54
C ARG A 39 -2.86 0.30 10.44
N GLU A 40 -2.03 0.11 11.46
CA GLU A 40 -1.06 -0.98 11.47
C GLU A 40 -1.75 -2.36 11.36
N VAL A 41 -2.83 -2.58 12.11
CA VAL A 41 -3.59 -3.84 12.06
C VAL A 41 -4.17 -4.10 10.67
N VAL A 42 -4.78 -3.08 10.05
CA VAL A 42 -5.32 -3.20 8.69
C VAL A 42 -4.22 -3.48 7.67
N LEU A 43 -3.11 -2.74 7.73
CA LEU A 43 -1.97 -2.96 6.83
C LEU A 43 -1.34 -4.35 7.03
N LYS A 44 -1.31 -4.86 8.25
CA LYS A 44 -0.85 -6.22 8.55
C LYS A 44 -1.77 -7.29 7.95
N MET A 45 -3.09 -7.08 7.99
CA MET A 45 -4.05 -7.99 7.31
C MET A 45 -3.85 -8.00 5.79
N LEU A 46 -3.64 -6.83 5.19
CA LEU A 46 -3.35 -6.71 3.75
C LEU A 46 -2.01 -7.37 3.39
N ALA A 47 -0.96 -7.10 4.18
CA ALA A 47 0.34 -7.73 4.00
C ALA A 47 0.25 -9.27 4.09
N LEU A 48 -0.55 -9.81 5.03
CA LEU A 48 -0.79 -11.24 5.13
C LEU A 48 -1.49 -11.81 3.89
N SER A 49 -2.43 -11.08 3.29
CA SER A 49 -3.09 -11.49 2.04
C SER A 49 -2.09 -11.62 0.90
N VAL A 50 -1.25 -10.61 0.71
CA VAL A 50 -0.17 -10.63 -0.30
C VAL A 50 0.78 -11.79 -0.05
N TRP A 51 1.14 -12.05 1.21
CA TRP A 51 2.03 -13.16 1.55
C TRP A 51 1.45 -14.54 1.20
N ARG A 52 0.13 -14.72 1.35
CA ARG A 52 -0.53 -15.98 0.97
C ARG A 52 -0.47 -16.23 -0.53
N GLU A 53 -0.50 -15.17 -1.33
CA GLU A 53 -0.36 -15.24 -2.78
C GLU A 53 1.11 -15.39 -3.21
N ARG A 54 2.04 -14.87 -2.41
CA ARG A 54 3.49 -14.83 -2.68
C ARG A 54 4.29 -15.40 -1.50
N PRO A 55 4.21 -16.71 -1.25
CA PRO A 55 4.83 -17.35 -0.07
C PRO A 55 6.35 -17.30 -0.07
N ASP A 56 6.98 -17.01 -1.22
CA ASP A 56 8.41 -16.86 -1.42
C ASP A 56 8.97 -15.53 -0.87
N VAL A 57 8.12 -14.54 -0.62
CA VAL A 57 8.54 -13.23 -0.10
C VAL A 57 9.00 -13.35 1.36
N LYS A 58 10.06 -12.62 1.72
CA LYS A 58 10.67 -12.63 3.07
C LYS A 58 10.33 -11.41 3.92
N LYS A 59 10.14 -10.27 3.27
CA LYS A 59 9.78 -9.00 3.89
C LYS A 59 8.81 -8.27 2.98
N ILE A 60 7.78 -7.66 3.57
CA ILE A 60 6.85 -6.77 2.87
C ILE A 60 6.97 -5.39 3.49
N ARG A 61 7.24 -4.39 2.66
CA ARG A 61 7.09 -2.98 3.02
C ARG A 61 5.75 -2.48 2.50
N ALA A 62 4.86 -2.09 3.40
CA ALA A 62 3.62 -1.42 3.06
C ALA A 62 3.83 0.09 3.18
N THR A 63 3.71 0.80 2.06
CA THR A 63 3.78 2.27 2.03
C THR A 63 2.38 2.84 1.93
N PHE A 64 1.97 3.59 2.93
CA PHE A 64 0.73 4.35 2.94
C PHE A 64 1.03 5.77 2.51
N GLY A 65 0.33 6.28 1.50
CA GLY A 65 0.57 7.62 0.95
C GLY A 65 -0.61 8.11 0.13
N SER A 66 -0.59 9.39 -0.22
CA SER A 66 -1.62 10.02 -1.05
C SER A 66 -1.18 10.06 -2.52
N VAL A 67 -2.14 9.84 -3.42
CA VAL A 67 -1.95 10.10 -4.85
C VAL A 67 -2.47 11.52 -5.13
N ASN A 68 -1.58 12.39 -5.58
CA ASN A 68 -1.95 13.71 -6.05
C ASN A 68 -2.21 13.61 -7.56
N LEU A 69 -3.47 13.81 -7.93
CA LEU A 69 -3.87 13.89 -9.34
C LEU A 69 -3.32 15.18 -9.95
N PRO A 70 -2.86 15.13 -11.22
CA PRO A 70 -2.43 16.34 -11.92
C PRO A 70 -3.62 17.29 -12.12
N SER A 71 -3.36 18.60 -12.08
CA SER A 71 -4.32 19.58 -12.58
C SER A 71 -4.54 19.40 -14.08
N VAL A 72 -5.62 19.99 -14.63
CA VAL A 72 -5.89 19.96 -16.09
C VAL A 72 -4.68 20.51 -16.86
N SER A 73 -4.11 21.63 -16.39
CA SER A 73 -2.89 22.19 -16.97
C SER A 73 -1.68 21.27 -16.84
N ASP A 74 -1.50 20.55 -15.73
CA ASP A 74 -0.37 19.63 -15.56
C ASP A 74 -0.47 18.43 -16.51
N PHE A 75 -1.68 17.93 -16.74
CA PHE A 75 -1.93 16.83 -17.66
C PHE A 75 -1.62 17.20 -19.11
N GLU A 76 -1.99 18.42 -19.55
CA GLU A 76 -1.66 18.93 -20.88
C GLU A 76 -0.14 19.02 -21.13
N HIS A 77 0.65 19.21 -20.07
CA HIS A 77 2.12 19.22 -20.13
C HIS A 77 2.74 17.83 -19.90
N GLY A 78 1.94 16.76 -19.93
CA GLY A 78 2.40 15.38 -19.81
C GLY A 78 2.79 14.95 -18.40
N LYS A 79 2.43 15.71 -17.36
CA LYS A 79 2.63 15.28 -15.98
C LYS A 79 1.54 14.28 -15.57
N GLY A 80 1.96 13.15 -15.04
CA GLY A 80 1.08 12.11 -14.50
C GLY A 80 0.76 12.30 -13.02
N GLU A 81 0.11 11.28 -12.47
CA GLU A 81 -0.13 11.15 -11.04
C GLU A 81 1.20 11.14 -10.26
N SER A 82 1.21 11.78 -9.09
CA SER A 82 2.36 11.75 -8.19
C SER A 82 1.99 11.10 -6.86
N PHE A 83 2.85 10.22 -6.36
CA PHE A 83 2.63 9.53 -5.09
C PHE A 83 3.46 10.19 -3.99
N GLN A 84 2.79 10.61 -2.91
CA GLN A 84 3.41 11.18 -1.73
C GLN A 84 3.35 10.17 -0.56
N PRO A 85 4.45 9.48 -0.23
CA PRO A 85 4.48 8.55 0.89
C PRO A 85 4.31 9.30 2.21
N MET A 86 3.47 8.76 3.10
CA MET A 86 3.21 9.31 4.44
C MET A 86 3.79 8.41 5.52
N PHE A 87 3.49 7.11 5.46
CA PHE A 87 3.92 6.13 6.46
C PHE A 87 4.45 4.88 5.76
N SER A 88 5.42 4.21 6.38
CA SER A 88 5.90 2.91 5.92
C SER A 88 5.92 1.93 7.08
N TYR A 89 5.47 0.71 6.81
CA TYR A 89 5.49 -0.39 7.77
C TYR A 89 6.23 -1.56 7.15
N ASP A 90 7.20 -2.10 7.89
CA ASP A 90 7.95 -3.28 7.49
C ASP A 90 7.43 -4.50 8.25
N PHE A 91 7.01 -5.52 7.50
CA PHE A 91 6.52 -6.78 8.04
C PHE A 91 7.46 -7.93 7.67
N SER A 92 7.76 -8.77 8.66
CA SER A 92 8.44 -10.05 8.51
C SER A 92 7.61 -11.17 9.14
N LEU A 93 7.75 -12.38 8.62
CA LEU A 93 7.25 -13.58 9.31
C LEU A 93 8.15 -13.86 10.52
N ARG A 94 7.54 -14.19 11.66
CA ARG A 94 8.21 -14.38 12.96
C ARG A 94 9.35 -15.41 12.96
N ASP A 95 9.45 -16.26 11.94
CA ASP A 95 10.43 -17.36 11.90
C ASP A 95 11.85 -16.92 11.50
N GLU A 96 12.06 -15.67 11.04
CA GLU A 96 13.40 -15.16 10.69
C GLU A 96 14.05 -14.26 11.76
N GLU A 97 13.36 -13.96 12.87
CA GLU A 97 13.95 -13.19 13.99
C GLU A 97 14.84 -14.02 14.93
N LYS A 98 14.99 -15.33 14.68
CA LYS A 98 15.75 -16.26 15.54
C LYS A 98 16.90 -17.00 14.84
N ARG A 99 17.47 -16.47 13.75
CA ARG A 99 18.65 -17.09 13.13
C ARG A 99 19.77 -16.12 12.85
#